data_AF-A0A7W4BPB2-F1
#
_entry.id   AF-A0A7W4BPB2-F1
#
_cell.length_a   1.000
_cell.length_b   1.000
_cell.length_c   1.000
_cell.angle_alpha   90.00
_cell.angle_beta   90.00
_cell.angle_gamma   90.00
#
_symmetry.space_group_name_H-M   'P 1'
#
loop_
_entity.id
_entity.type
_entity.pdbx_description
1 polymer ?
#
loop_
_entity_poly.entity_id
_entity_poly.type
_entity_poly.pdbx_seq_one_letter_code
_entity_poly.pdbx_strand_id
1 'polypeptide(L)'
;MNTETCKPYKPKLKRLGEKRALISLSNLEDWCEEMCLAFDRDVLNQNSSSNKTLHWLFNAYPLILAYQGKTQESELFLHRVITYWSDKFLQDKNNQNLINLIDPTINLLRLYKLTNKHSAFLKLMGEAAILDNTGKAKLGPISVNKEILGEQWNTLYVATLDETLKHYLLKSKYNEVLKLKETIPQYYREKNLYIEAEIVALISLERFENAMQLCWRQINKSTCIKSGVYSYRLYEAFKSMGLAVKAETVMKHLISNMEKTPLDSLSKLNFSSCIIEEKKLSIESLLVKKTLNQYENIKDEFNYGMTLCNLQSNHPTNQNKEKILKLYEKTDYKILKNRIEILFNIKNKKKPTSNVWLPKISNHLNEIIV
;
A
#
# COMPACT_ATOMS: atom_id res chain seq x y z
N MET A 1 -25.08 4.96 -33.45
CA MET A 1 -23.78 4.30 -33.24
C MET A 1 -23.81 3.63 -31.88
N ASN A 2 -23.74 2.30 -31.86
CA ASN A 2 -23.72 1.52 -30.62
C ASN A 2 -22.42 1.80 -29.86
N THR A 3 -22.53 2.47 -28.72
CA THR A 3 -21.45 2.52 -27.72
C THR A 3 -21.36 1.14 -27.06
N GLU A 4 -20.63 0.22 -27.69
CA GLU A 4 -20.11 -0.94 -26.97
C GLU A 4 -19.33 -0.41 -25.77
N THR A 5 -19.87 -0.70 -24.59
CA THR A 5 -19.26 -0.36 -23.31
C THR A 5 -17.99 -1.20 -23.16
N CYS A 6 -16.87 -0.69 -23.66
CA CYS A 6 -15.54 -1.22 -23.32
C CYS A 6 -15.45 -1.31 -21.80
N LYS A 7 -15.43 -2.53 -21.26
CA LYS A 7 -15.21 -2.74 -19.83
C LYS A 7 -13.85 -2.12 -19.50
N PRO A 8 -13.77 -1.09 -18.63
CA PRO A 8 -12.49 -0.47 -18.32
C PRO A 8 -11.55 -1.51 -17.72
N TYR A 9 -10.37 -1.68 -18.33
CA TYR A 9 -9.31 -2.53 -17.79
C TYR A 9 -8.97 -2.05 -16.37
N LYS A 10 -9.05 -2.97 -15.41
CA LYS A 10 -8.63 -2.75 -14.03
C LYS A 10 -7.40 -3.60 -13.77
N PRO A 11 -6.23 -3.00 -13.52
CA PRO A 11 -5.02 -3.76 -13.21
C PRO A 11 -5.28 -4.64 -11.98
N LYS A 12 -4.92 -5.91 -12.06
CA LYS A 12 -5.13 -6.85 -10.96
C LYS A 12 -4.02 -6.80 -9.92
N LEU A 13 -2.80 -6.52 -10.38
CA LEU A 13 -1.64 -6.32 -9.51
C LEU A 13 -1.53 -4.86 -9.04
N LYS A 14 -1.27 -4.66 -7.75
CA LYS A 14 -0.85 -3.38 -7.15
C LYS A 14 0.52 -2.94 -7.69
N ARG A 15 0.78 -1.63 -7.77
CA ARG A 15 2.05 -1.15 -8.32
C ARG A 15 3.27 -1.53 -7.47
N LEU A 16 4.44 -1.71 -8.08
CA LEU A 16 5.76 -1.95 -7.47
C LEU A 16 6.12 -0.93 -6.38
N GLY A 17 5.59 0.30 -6.47
CA GLY A 17 5.77 1.36 -5.47
C GLY A 17 4.94 1.17 -4.19
N GLU A 18 3.94 0.29 -4.21
CA GLU A 18 3.07 0.00 -3.06
C GLU A 18 3.75 -0.99 -2.12
N LYS A 19 4.74 -0.50 -1.35
CA LYS A 19 5.33 -1.26 -0.26
C LYS A 19 4.50 -1.08 1.00
N ARG A 20 4.11 -2.17 1.65
CA ARG A 20 3.89 -2.15 3.11
C ARG A 20 5.27 -2.16 3.78
N ALA A 21 5.43 -1.39 4.86
CA ALA A 21 6.62 -1.46 5.69
C ALA A 21 6.78 -2.88 6.28
N LEU A 22 8.03 -3.22 6.55
CA LEU A 22 8.65 -4.56 6.59
C LEU A 22 8.26 -5.49 7.75
N ILE A 23 7.32 -5.10 8.60
CA ILE A 23 6.85 -5.98 9.66
C ILE A 23 5.49 -6.51 9.22
N SER A 24 5.48 -7.80 8.90
CA SER A 24 4.28 -8.62 8.83
C SER A 24 3.44 -8.30 10.06
N LEU A 25 2.23 -7.76 9.84
CA LEU A 25 1.40 -7.41 10.98
C LEU A 25 0.87 -8.71 11.61
N SER A 26 1.61 -9.25 12.58
CA SER A 26 1.42 -10.61 13.13
C SER A 26 0.02 -10.83 13.70
N ASN A 27 -0.45 -9.79 14.40
CA ASN A 27 -1.83 -9.42 14.66
C ASN A 27 -1.79 -7.92 15.02
N LEU A 28 -2.91 -7.19 14.93
CA LEU A 28 -2.95 -5.77 15.31
C LEU A 28 -2.69 -5.58 16.81
N GLU A 29 -3.06 -6.54 17.66
CA GLU A 29 -2.83 -6.44 19.11
C GLU A 29 -1.35 -6.63 19.49
N ASP A 30 -0.65 -7.60 18.91
CA ASP A 30 0.82 -7.76 19.10
C ASP A 30 1.56 -6.46 18.74
N TRP A 31 1.08 -5.76 17.71
CA TRP A 31 1.61 -4.45 17.33
C TRP A 31 1.32 -3.37 18.36
N CYS A 32 0.11 -3.35 18.91
CA CYS A 32 -0.21 -2.41 19.97
C CYS A 32 0.66 -2.67 21.21
N GLU A 33 0.94 -3.93 21.53
CA GLU A 33 1.88 -4.32 22.59
C GLU A 33 3.30 -3.83 22.30
N GLU A 34 3.85 -4.14 21.12
CA GLU A 34 5.18 -3.70 20.70
C GLU A 34 5.31 -2.16 20.75
N MET A 35 4.27 -1.46 20.31
CA MET A 35 4.20 0.00 20.37
C MET A 35 4.16 0.52 21.81
N CYS A 36 3.41 -0.11 22.71
CA CYS A 36 3.40 0.27 24.13
C CYS A 36 4.78 0.08 24.76
N LEU A 37 5.40 -1.08 24.53
CA LEU A 37 6.74 -1.39 25.07
C LEU A 37 7.81 -0.44 24.52
N ALA A 38 7.75 -0.13 23.23
CA ALA A 38 8.67 0.82 22.60
C ALA A 38 8.45 2.25 23.12
N PHE A 39 7.21 2.66 23.37
CA PHE A 39 6.91 3.95 23.99
C PHE A 39 7.52 4.05 25.40
N ASP A 40 7.23 3.06 26.24
CA ASP A 40 7.69 3.00 27.63
C ASP A 40 9.22 3.04 27.72
N ARG A 41 9.90 2.38 26.77
CA ARG A 41 11.37 2.31 26.72
C ARG A 41 12.03 3.56 26.14
N ASP A 42 11.52 4.07 25.02
CA ASP A 42 12.27 5.01 24.18
C ASP A 42 11.69 6.42 24.15
N VAL A 43 10.43 6.62 24.54
CA VAL A 43 9.74 7.91 24.39
C VAL A 43 9.54 8.60 25.73
N LEU A 44 9.23 7.81 26.77
CA LEU A 44 9.03 8.34 28.12
C LEU A 44 10.27 9.14 28.56
N ASN A 45 10.07 10.41 28.95
CA ASN A 45 11.10 11.34 29.42
C ASN A 45 12.18 11.76 28.41
N GLN A 46 11.97 11.59 27.09
CA GLN A 46 12.92 12.01 26.06
C GLN A 46 12.46 13.25 25.26
N ASN A 47 13.42 13.97 24.67
CA ASN A 47 13.12 15.06 23.74
C ASN A 47 12.42 14.49 22.48
N SER A 48 11.26 15.04 22.14
CA SER A 48 10.35 14.47 21.16
C SER A 48 10.75 14.70 19.70
N SER A 49 11.38 15.82 19.35
CA SER A 49 11.57 16.23 17.94
C SER A 49 12.52 15.38 17.11
N SER A 50 13.46 14.68 17.75
CA SER A 50 14.40 13.76 17.10
C SER A 50 14.13 12.29 17.42
N ASN A 51 13.04 11.99 18.15
CA ASN A 51 12.76 10.65 18.63
C ASN A 51 12.17 9.78 17.51
N LYS A 52 13.01 8.92 16.93
CA LYS A 52 12.62 8.02 15.84
C LYS A 52 11.49 7.06 16.24
N THR A 53 11.44 6.62 17.50
CA THR A 53 10.38 5.75 18.01
C THR A 53 9.06 6.49 18.04
N LEU A 54 9.02 7.73 18.55
CA LEU A 54 7.81 8.55 18.54
C LEU A 54 7.30 8.79 17.10
N HIS A 55 8.19 9.05 16.15
CA HIS A 55 7.81 9.24 14.75
C HIS A 55 7.20 7.97 14.15
N TRP A 56 7.80 6.81 14.42
CA TRP A 56 7.23 5.52 14.03
C TRP A 56 5.85 5.30 14.65
N LEU A 57 5.67 5.60 15.94
CA LEU A 57 4.39 5.45 16.63
C LEU A 57 3.30 6.33 16.03
N PHE A 58 3.58 7.61 15.80
CA PHE A 58 2.65 8.54 15.16
C PHE A 58 2.25 8.11 13.75
N ASN A 59 3.13 7.40 13.04
CA ASN A 59 2.86 6.90 11.70
C ASN A 59 2.17 5.52 11.68
N ALA A 60 2.47 4.65 12.64
CA ALA A 60 1.92 3.29 12.71
C ALA A 60 0.52 3.26 13.34
N TYR A 61 0.31 4.01 14.42
CA TYR A 61 -0.96 4.05 15.15
C TYR A 61 -2.20 4.34 14.29
N PRO A 62 -2.22 5.38 13.44
CA PRO A 62 -3.38 5.66 12.59
C PRO A 62 -3.67 4.53 11.59
N LEU A 63 -2.67 3.76 11.17
CA LEU A 63 -2.87 2.58 10.32
C LEU A 63 -3.60 1.46 11.07
N ILE A 64 -3.23 1.21 12.33
CA ILE A 64 -3.91 0.23 13.19
C ILE A 64 -5.39 0.58 13.33
N LEU A 65 -5.69 1.84 13.66
CA LEU A 65 -7.07 2.34 13.75
C LEU A 65 -7.83 2.13 12.43
N ALA A 66 -7.22 2.47 11.30
CA ALA A 66 -7.83 2.28 9.99
C ALA A 66 -8.10 0.78 9.69
N TYR A 67 -7.18 -0.13 10.03
CA TYR A 67 -7.35 -1.58 9.82
C TYR A 67 -8.42 -2.20 10.72
N GLN A 68 -8.66 -1.65 11.91
CA GLN A 68 -9.81 -2.02 12.75
C GLN A 68 -11.14 -1.41 12.26
N GLY A 69 -11.08 -0.50 11.28
CA GLY A 69 -12.24 0.23 10.76
C GLY A 69 -12.63 1.46 11.57
N LYS A 70 -11.76 1.93 12.47
CA LYS A 70 -11.90 3.18 13.25
C LYS A 70 -11.34 4.37 12.46
N THR A 71 -11.86 4.57 11.25
CA THR A 71 -11.30 5.55 10.30
C THR A 71 -11.46 7.00 10.73
N GLN A 72 -12.50 7.33 11.49
CA GLN A 72 -12.68 8.67 12.06
C GLN A 72 -11.67 8.97 13.17
N GLU A 73 -11.43 8.02 14.08
CA GLU A 73 -10.39 8.15 15.11
C GLU A 73 -8.99 8.31 14.48
N SER A 74 -8.71 7.54 13.42
CA SER A 74 -7.47 7.64 12.63
C SER A 74 -7.28 9.04 12.03
N GLU A 75 -8.34 9.60 11.44
CA GLU A 75 -8.31 10.94 10.84
C GLU A 75 -8.07 12.04 11.88
N LEU A 76 -8.81 12.00 12.98
CA LEU A 76 -8.66 12.94 14.09
C LEU A 76 -7.24 12.90 14.67
N PHE A 77 -6.69 11.71 14.86
CA PHE A 77 -5.33 11.52 15.35
C PHE A 77 -4.30 12.15 14.41
N LEU A 78 -4.41 11.89 13.09
CA LEU A 78 -3.50 12.46 12.08
C LEU A 78 -3.54 14.00 12.07
N HIS A 79 -4.73 14.60 12.15
CA HIS A 79 -4.86 16.06 12.26
C HIS A 79 -4.16 16.61 13.49
N ARG A 80 -4.32 15.96 14.65
CA ARG A 80 -3.65 16.38 15.89
C ARG A 80 -2.14 16.25 15.81
N VAL A 81 -1.61 15.17 15.21
CA VAL A 81 -0.16 15.02 14.97
C VAL A 81 0.38 16.12 14.04
N ILE A 82 -0.37 16.45 12.98
CA ILE A 82 -0.01 17.54 12.07
C ILE A 82 0.03 18.88 12.81
N THR A 83 -0.99 19.19 13.62
CA THR A 83 -1.01 20.40 14.46
C THR A 83 0.19 20.43 15.41
N TYR A 84 0.42 19.34 16.15
CA TYR A 84 1.53 19.23 17.10
C TYR A 84 2.89 19.53 16.47
N TRP A 85 3.22 18.92 15.32
CA TRP A 85 4.49 19.19 14.65
C TRP A 85 4.58 20.59 14.06
N SER A 86 3.45 21.12 13.60
CA SER A 86 3.38 22.50 13.09
C SER A 86 3.67 23.49 14.22
N ASP A 87 3.06 23.32 15.38
CA ASP A 87 3.24 24.19 16.54
C ASP A 87 4.66 24.08 17.09
N LYS A 88 5.23 22.87 17.17
CA LYS A 88 6.64 22.67 17.53
C LYS A 88 7.58 23.44 16.59
N PHE A 89 7.41 23.32 15.28
CA PHE A 89 8.19 24.10 14.32
C PHE A 89 8.01 25.61 14.52
N LEU A 90 6.78 26.07 14.75
CA LEU A 90 6.52 27.50 14.93
C LEU A 90 7.24 28.06 16.16
N GLN A 91 7.37 27.26 17.22
CA GLN A 91 8.05 27.60 18.47
C GLN A 91 9.58 27.58 18.34
N ASP A 92 10.17 26.49 17.81
CA ASP A 92 11.62 26.26 17.87
C ASP A 92 12.36 26.52 16.54
N LYS A 93 11.62 26.70 15.43
CA LYS A 93 12.14 26.84 14.06
C LYS A 93 13.03 25.67 13.61
N ASN A 94 12.88 24.49 14.22
CA ASN A 94 13.64 23.31 13.88
C ASN A 94 13.06 22.60 12.64
N ASN A 95 13.80 22.61 11.53
CA ASN A 95 13.38 21.98 10.27
C ASN A 95 13.07 20.47 10.40
N GLN A 96 13.58 19.78 11.42
CA GLN A 96 13.22 18.38 11.66
C GLN A 96 11.71 18.22 11.91
N ASN A 97 11.07 19.19 12.57
CA ASN A 97 9.62 19.17 12.81
C ASN A 97 8.83 19.25 11.48
N LEU A 98 9.33 19.97 10.47
CA LEU A 98 8.75 19.99 9.13
C LEU A 98 8.90 18.66 8.40
N ILE A 99 10.07 18.01 8.55
CA ILE A 99 10.29 16.68 8.00
C ILE A 99 9.30 15.68 8.62
N ASN A 100 9.04 15.80 9.92
CA ASN A 100 8.11 14.95 10.65
C ASN A 100 6.64 15.13 10.21
N LEU A 101 6.30 16.20 9.48
CA LEU A 101 4.97 16.42 8.91
C LEU A 101 4.70 15.61 7.63
N ILE A 102 5.74 15.15 6.93
CA ILE A 102 5.59 14.51 5.61
C ILE A 102 4.73 13.24 5.74
N ASP A 103 5.14 12.29 6.58
CA ASP A 103 4.45 11.00 6.69
C ASP A 103 2.99 11.13 7.20
N PRO A 104 2.68 11.91 8.26
CA PRO A 104 1.29 12.15 8.67
C PRO A 104 0.43 12.76 7.56
N THR A 105 1.00 13.69 6.78
CA THR A 105 0.29 14.32 5.64
C THR A 105 -0.03 13.29 4.55
N ILE A 106 0.95 12.45 4.19
CA ILE A 106 0.75 11.39 3.20
C ILE A 106 -0.22 10.31 3.71
N ASN A 107 -0.17 9.97 5.00
CA ASN A 107 -1.11 9.02 5.61
C ASN A 107 -2.54 9.57 5.61
N LEU A 108 -2.72 10.87 5.84
CA LEU A 108 -4.03 11.53 5.75
C LEU A 108 -4.59 11.50 4.31
N LEU A 109 -3.75 11.76 3.30
CA LEU A 109 -4.11 11.59 1.88
C LEU A 109 -4.60 10.16 1.60
N ARG A 110 -3.85 9.15 2.07
CA ARG A 110 -4.21 7.74 1.90
C ARG A 110 -5.53 7.40 2.59
N LEU A 111 -5.77 7.96 3.78
CA LEU A 111 -7.01 7.77 4.52
C LEU A 111 -8.22 8.40 3.80
N TYR A 112 -8.08 9.61 3.25
CA TYR A 112 -9.15 10.23 2.44
C TYR A 112 -9.48 9.42 1.20
N LYS A 113 -8.47 8.83 0.55
CA LYS A 113 -8.69 7.92 -0.56
C LYS A 113 -9.41 6.64 -0.12
N LEU A 114 -9.00 6.05 1.01
CA LEU A 114 -9.63 4.84 1.59
C LEU A 114 -11.09 5.08 1.96
N THR A 115 -11.41 6.27 2.45
CA THR A 115 -12.76 6.66 2.92
C THR A 115 -13.59 7.39 1.84
N ASN A 116 -13.11 7.44 0.60
CA ASN A 116 -13.74 8.13 -0.53
C ASN A 116 -14.05 9.63 -0.31
N LYS A 117 -13.30 10.31 0.55
CA LYS A 117 -13.39 11.77 0.79
C LYS A 117 -12.68 12.55 -0.32
N HIS A 118 -13.26 12.55 -1.52
CA HIS A 118 -12.61 13.08 -2.73
C HIS A 118 -12.26 14.57 -2.66
N SER A 119 -13.15 15.42 -2.13
CA SER A 119 -12.89 16.85 -2.00
C SER A 119 -11.71 17.14 -1.06
N ALA A 120 -11.68 16.49 0.10
CA ALA A 120 -10.59 16.60 1.07
C ALA A 120 -9.26 16.09 0.49
N PHE A 121 -9.29 14.96 -0.24
CA PHE A 121 -8.13 14.44 -0.95
C PHE A 121 -7.57 15.44 -1.96
N LEU A 122 -8.42 15.99 -2.84
CA LEU A 122 -7.98 16.93 -3.88
C LEU A 122 -7.44 18.23 -3.28
N LYS A 123 -8.08 18.74 -2.21
CA LYS A 123 -7.60 19.93 -1.49
C LYS A 123 -6.19 19.69 -0.94
N LEU A 124 -6.00 18.60 -0.19
CA LEU A 124 -4.71 18.30 0.43
C LEU A 124 -3.63 17.98 -0.63
N MET A 125 -4.00 17.34 -1.74
CA MET A 125 -3.09 17.14 -2.88
C MET A 125 -2.66 18.47 -3.50
N GLY A 126 -3.58 19.41 -3.72
CA GLY A 126 -3.26 20.74 -4.26
C GLY A 126 -2.38 21.58 -3.32
N GLU A 127 -2.38 21.26 -2.02
CA GLU A 127 -1.52 21.90 -1.03
C GLU A 127 -0.12 21.23 -0.97
N ALA A 128 -0.06 19.90 -0.91
CA ALA A 128 1.17 19.16 -0.62
C ALA A 128 1.98 18.74 -1.86
N ALA A 129 1.35 18.61 -3.03
CA ALA A 129 2.01 18.08 -4.22
C ALA A 129 2.92 19.11 -4.89
N ILE A 130 4.10 18.64 -5.29
CA ILE A 130 5.12 19.46 -5.98
C ILE A 130 5.06 19.12 -7.48
N LEU A 131 3.97 19.46 -8.16
CA LEU A 131 3.79 19.09 -9.58
C LEU A 131 3.75 20.28 -10.54
N ASP A 132 3.43 21.48 -10.04
CA ASP A 132 3.11 22.64 -10.88
C ASP A 132 4.28 23.63 -11.05
N ASN A 133 5.53 23.17 -10.89
CA ASN A 133 6.75 24.00 -10.98
C ASN A 133 6.77 25.25 -10.08
N THR A 134 5.85 25.37 -9.11
CA THR A 134 5.79 26.50 -8.16
C THR A 134 6.97 26.53 -7.19
N GLY A 135 7.72 25.43 -7.08
CA GLY A 135 8.83 25.29 -6.14
C GLY A 135 8.41 25.30 -4.67
N LYS A 136 7.10 25.21 -4.38
CA LYS A 136 6.54 25.29 -3.02
C LYS A 136 5.49 24.21 -2.79
N ALA A 137 5.43 23.73 -1.56
CA ALA A 137 4.36 22.87 -1.04
C ALA A 137 3.88 23.42 0.31
N LYS A 138 2.75 22.92 0.81
CA LYS A 138 2.28 23.16 2.17
C LYS A 138 2.26 21.85 2.95
N LEU A 139 2.86 21.88 4.15
CA LEU A 139 2.79 20.82 5.14
C LEU A 139 2.08 21.39 6.38
N GLY A 140 0.85 20.94 6.63
CA GLY A 140 -0.04 21.64 7.56
C GLY A 140 -0.27 23.10 7.13
N PRO A 141 -0.17 24.08 8.05
CA PRO A 141 -0.32 25.50 7.72
C PRO A 141 0.97 26.13 7.13
N ILE A 142 2.08 25.38 7.03
CA ILE A 142 3.40 25.96 6.73
C ILE A 142 3.77 25.75 5.26
N SER A 143 4.19 26.81 4.58
CA SER A 143 4.74 26.73 3.23
C SER A 143 6.23 26.37 3.26
N VAL A 144 6.60 25.36 2.48
CA VAL A 144 7.97 24.81 2.41
C VAL A 144 8.47 24.77 0.98
N ASN A 145 9.78 24.85 0.81
CA ASN A 145 10.48 24.72 -0.47
C ASN A 145 11.66 23.74 -0.34
N LYS A 146 12.41 23.55 -1.43
CA LYS A 146 13.57 22.65 -1.46
C LYS A 146 14.69 23.06 -0.49
N GLU A 147 14.89 24.36 -0.28
CA GLU A 147 15.93 24.87 0.64
C GLU A 147 15.59 24.51 2.09
N ILE A 148 14.32 24.57 2.47
CA ILE A 148 13.85 24.26 3.82
C ILE A 148 13.88 22.74 4.09
N LEU A 149 13.40 21.92 3.15
CA LEU A 149 13.31 20.46 3.35
C LEU A 149 14.59 19.69 2.97
N GLY A 150 15.52 20.31 2.24
CA GLY A 150 16.74 19.67 1.77
C GLY A 150 16.46 18.36 1.02
N GLU A 151 17.09 17.27 1.44
CA GLU A 151 16.92 15.94 0.83
C GLU A 151 15.49 15.41 0.93
N GLN A 152 14.74 15.81 1.96
CA GLN A 152 13.35 15.34 2.17
C GLN A 152 12.35 15.95 1.20
N TRP A 153 12.76 16.96 0.43
CA TRP A 153 12.02 17.44 -0.73
C TRP A 153 11.75 16.31 -1.73
N ASN A 154 12.76 15.47 -1.99
CA ASN A 154 12.62 14.32 -2.89
C ASN A 154 11.68 13.26 -2.30
N THR A 155 11.71 13.04 -0.98
CA THR A 155 10.77 12.14 -0.29
C THR A 155 9.32 12.60 -0.49
N LEU A 156 9.02 13.87 -0.22
CA LEU A 156 7.70 14.46 -0.42
C LEU A 156 7.26 14.40 -1.90
N TYR A 157 8.17 14.72 -2.82
CA TYR A 157 7.90 14.66 -4.26
C TYR A 157 7.51 13.24 -4.70
N VAL A 158 8.30 12.23 -4.33
CA VAL A 158 8.01 10.83 -4.70
C VAL A 158 6.69 10.36 -4.10
N ALA A 159 6.43 10.69 -2.83
CA ALA A 159 5.20 10.29 -2.15
C ALA A 159 3.95 10.92 -2.79
N THR A 160 3.99 12.23 -3.08
CA THR A 160 2.86 12.94 -3.70
C THR A 160 2.66 12.56 -5.17
N LEU A 161 3.74 12.32 -5.93
CA LEU A 161 3.65 11.75 -7.27
C LEU A 161 3.02 10.36 -7.24
N ASP A 162 3.41 9.50 -6.30
CA ASP A 162 2.84 8.16 -6.14
C ASP A 162 1.32 8.24 -5.89
N GLU A 163 0.88 9.06 -4.94
CA GLU A 163 -0.55 9.23 -4.64
C GLU A 163 -1.33 9.90 -5.78
N THR A 164 -0.72 10.82 -6.54
CA THR A 164 -1.31 11.40 -7.77
C THR A 164 -1.56 10.32 -8.82
N LEU A 165 -0.54 9.52 -9.13
CA LEU A 165 -0.64 8.44 -10.12
C LEU A 165 -1.70 7.42 -9.71
N LYS A 166 -1.73 7.03 -8.43
CA LYS A 166 -2.77 6.15 -7.87
C LYS A 166 -4.17 6.74 -8.05
N HIS A 167 -4.33 8.03 -7.76
CA HIS A 167 -5.61 8.71 -7.91
C HIS A 167 -6.07 8.73 -9.37
N TYR A 168 -5.19 9.10 -10.30
CA TYR A 168 -5.52 9.14 -11.73
C TYR A 168 -5.89 7.76 -12.28
N LEU A 169 -5.13 6.72 -11.93
CA LEU A 169 -5.46 5.35 -12.32
C LEU A 169 -6.80 4.88 -11.74
N LEU A 170 -7.06 5.16 -10.45
CA LEU A 170 -8.31 4.80 -9.77
C LEU A 170 -9.52 5.50 -10.40
N LYS A 171 -9.35 6.73 -10.88
CA LYS A 171 -10.39 7.54 -11.54
C LYS A 171 -10.40 7.39 -13.06
N SER A 172 -9.66 6.42 -13.61
CA SER A 172 -9.55 6.19 -15.05
C SER A 172 -9.10 7.42 -15.85
N LYS A 173 -8.36 8.34 -15.23
CA LYS A 173 -7.76 9.52 -15.87
C LYS A 173 -6.44 9.16 -16.55
N TYR A 174 -6.47 8.21 -17.47
CA TYR A 174 -5.26 7.63 -18.07
C TYR A 174 -4.46 8.64 -18.92
N ASN A 175 -5.13 9.54 -19.62
CA ASN A 175 -4.45 10.61 -20.36
C ASN A 175 -3.68 11.55 -19.43
N GLU A 176 -4.20 11.83 -18.23
CA GLU A 176 -3.51 12.67 -17.24
C GLU A 176 -2.24 12.00 -16.71
N VAL A 177 -2.23 10.66 -16.60
CA VAL A 177 -0.99 9.93 -16.28
C VAL A 177 0.07 10.16 -17.35
N LEU A 178 -0.30 10.12 -18.64
CA LEU A 178 0.65 10.32 -19.74
C LEU A 178 1.15 11.76 -19.83
N LYS A 179 0.27 12.75 -19.59
CA LYS A 179 0.64 14.19 -19.59
C LYS A 179 1.62 14.55 -18.48
N LEU A 180 1.59 13.87 -17.33
CA LEU A 180 2.56 14.09 -16.25
C LEU A 180 4.02 13.96 -16.72
N LYS A 181 4.28 13.19 -17.78
CA LYS A 181 5.62 13.11 -18.38
C LYS A 181 6.18 14.47 -18.77
N GLU A 182 5.34 15.42 -19.14
CA GLU A 182 5.75 16.75 -19.60
C GLU A 182 6.15 17.65 -18.43
N THR A 183 5.52 17.46 -17.27
CA THR A 183 5.67 18.35 -16.10
C THR A 183 6.68 17.83 -15.08
N ILE A 184 6.80 16.51 -14.88
CA ILE A 184 7.73 15.97 -13.88
C ILE A 184 9.19 15.97 -14.37
N PRO A 185 10.20 16.19 -13.51
CA PRO A 185 11.61 16.11 -13.89
C PRO A 185 12.03 14.73 -14.44
N GLN A 186 13.00 14.69 -15.36
CA GLN A 186 13.47 13.47 -16.02
C GLN A 186 13.83 12.35 -15.03
N TYR A 187 14.50 12.71 -13.92
CA TYR A 187 14.87 11.77 -12.86
C TYR A 187 13.68 10.92 -12.37
N TYR A 188 12.47 11.49 -12.28
CA TYR A 188 11.27 10.78 -11.82
C TYR A 188 10.58 9.98 -12.94
N ARG A 189 10.70 10.42 -14.20
CA ARG A 189 10.18 9.70 -15.38
C ARG A 189 10.82 8.32 -15.53
N GLU A 190 12.07 8.20 -15.11
CA GLU A 190 12.85 6.96 -15.20
C GLU A 190 12.64 6.02 -13.99
N LYS A 191 11.87 6.44 -12.99
CA LYS A 191 11.55 5.58 -11.83
C LYS A 191 10.43 4.60 -12.17
N ASN A 192 10.53 3.38 -11.63
CA ASN A 192 9.52 2.33 -11.77
C ASN A 192 8.10 2.80 -11.41
N LEU A 193 8.00 3.70 -10.42
CA LEU A 193 6.74 4.29 -10.00
C LEU A 193 5.97 4.90 -11.18
N TYR A 194 6.62 5.76 -11.95
CA TYR A 194 6.01 6.41 -13.10
C TYR A 194 5.86 5.44 -14.27
N ILE A 195 6.92 4.69 -14.59
CA ILE A 195 6.94 3.74 -15.72
C ILE A 195 5.79 2.73 -15.62
N GLU A 196 5.54 2.16 -14.44
CA GLU A 196 4.44 1.22 -14.30
C GLU A 196 3.07 1.88 -14.46
N ALA A 197 2.90 3.11 -13.96
CA ALA A 197 1.65 3.85 -14.20
C ALA A 197 1.45 4.18 -15.68
N GLU A 198 2.53 4.55 -16.38
CA GLU A 198 2.54 4.77 -17.82
C GLU A 198 2.10 3.51 -18.57
N ILE A 199 2.65 2.33 -18.23
CA ILE A 199 2.24 1.05 -18.82
C ILE A 199 0.75 0.78 -18.58
N VAL A 200 0.27 0.91 -17.35
CA VAL A 200 -1.16 0.69 -17.01
C VAL A 200 -2.06 1.66 -17.80
N ALA A 201 -1.68 2.93 -17.88
CA ALA A 201 -2.42 3.93 -18.66
C ALA A 201 -2.43 3.58 -20.17
N LEU A 202 -1.31 3.15 -20.73
CA LEU A 202 -1.21 2.74 -22.13
C LEU A 202 -2.08 1.52 -22.43
N ILE A 203 -2.06 0.48 -21.58
CA ILE A 203 -2.95 -0.69 -21.71
C ILE A 203 -4.43 -0.25 -21.66
N SER A 204 -4.77 0.63 -20.72
CA SER A 204 -6.14 1.12 -20.54
C SER A 204 -6.64 1.97 -21.72
N LEU A 205 -5.73 2.63 -22.43
CA LEU A 205 -6.00 3.41 -23.64
C LEU A 205 -5.85 2.58 -24.92
N GLU A 206 -5.72 1.25 -24.81
CA GLU A 206 -5.53 0.32 -25.93
C GLU A 206 -4.29 0.62 -26.80
N ARG A 207 -3.33 1.39 -26.25
CA ARG A 207 -2.03 1.68 -26.89
C ARG A 207 -1.06 0.52 -26.63
N PHE A 208 -1.46 -0.69 -27.01
CA PHE A 208 -0.82 -1.92 -26.59
C PHE A 208 0.62 -2.05 -27.08
N GLU A 209 0.94 -1.60 -28.31
CA GLU A 209 2.31 -1.66 -28.84
C GLU A 209 3.29 -0.87 -27.97
N ASN A 210 2.91 0.36 -27.61
CA ASN A 210 3.71 1.20 -26.71
C ASN A 210 3.86 0.57 -25.33
N ALA A 211 2.78 -0.01 -24.79
CA ALA A 211 2.82 -0.72 -23.50
C ALA A 211 3.78 -1.92 -23.55
N MET A 212 3.69 -2.75 -24.59
CA MET A 212 4.53 -3.93 -24.77
C MET A 212 6.00 -3.58 -24.96
N GLN A 213 6.31 -2.60 -25.81
CA GLN A 213 7.69 -2.11 -25.99
C GLN A 213 8.27 -1.63 -24.66
N LEU A 214 7.48 -0.88 -23.88
CA LEU A 214 7.89 -0.41 -22.57
C LEU A 214 8.12 -1.57 -21.59
N CYS A 215 7.22 -2.56 -21.54
CA CYS A 215 7.39 -3.78 -20.75
C CYS A 215 8.68 -4.51 -21.10
N TRP A 216 8.92 -4.83 -22.38
CA TRP A 216 10.11 -5.56 -22.84
C TRP A 216 11.41 -4.83 -22.48
N ARG A 217 11.44 -3.51 -22.72
CA ARG A 217 12.57 -2.67 -22.34
C ARG A 217 12.88 -2.77 -20.84
N GLN A 218 11.85 -2.81 -19.99
CA GLN A 218 12.05 -2.90 -18.55
C GLN A 218 12.38 -4.31 -18.06
N ILE A 219 11.80 -5.35 -18.67
CA ILE A 219 12.13 -6.76 -18.39
C ILE A 219 13.63 -7.00 -18.61
N ASN A 220 14.18 -6.50 -19.72
CA ASN A 220 15.60 -6.67 -20.07
C ASN A 220 16.56 -5.85 -19.18
N LYS A 221 16.08 -4.75 -18.59
CA LYS A 221 16.88 -3.88 -17.71
C LYS A 221 16.81 -4.26 -16.23
N SER A 222 15.77 -4.99 -15.83
CA SER A 222 15.45 -5.20 -14.42
C SER A 222 15.85 -6.59 -13.94
N THR A 223 16.28 -6.68 -12.69
CA THR A 223 16.52 -7.96 -12.01
C THR A 223 15.38 -8.29 -11.03
N CYS A 224 15.28 -9.57 -10.68
CA CYS A 224 14.40 -10.09 -9.63
C CYS A 224 12.90 -9.75 -9.85
N ILE A 225 12.24 -9.25 -8.80
CA ILE A 225 10.79 -9.03 -8.76
C ILE A 225 10.29 -7.98 -9.74
N LYS A 226 11.12 -6.99 -10.09
CA LYS A 226 10.76 -5.91 -11.02
C LYS A 226 10.50 -6.46 -12.42
N SER A 227 11.38 -7.35 -12.90
CA SER A 227 11.19 -8.05 -14.17
C SER A 227 9.92 -8.92 -14.14
N GLY A 228 9.65 -9.57 -13.00
CA GLY A 228 8.40 -10.29 -12.76
C GLY A 228 7.16 -9.41 -12.93
N VAL A 229 7.14 -8.22 -12.31
CA VAL A 229 5.99 -7.31 -12.45
C VAL A 229 5.81 -6.80 -13.87
N TYR A 230 6.88 -6.43 -14.57
CA TYR A 230 6.77 -6.02 -15.98
C TYR A 230 6.33 -7.17 -16.89
N SER A 231 6.72 -8.42 -16.56
CA SER A 231 6.20 -9.62 -17.23
C SER A 231 4.70 -9.82 -16.94
N TYR A 232 4.23 -9.52 -15.73
CA TYR A 232 2.81 -9.53 -15.41
C TYR A 232 2.03 -8.45 -16.18
N ARG A 233 2.60 -7.24 -16.33
CA ARG A 233 1.99 -6.19 -17.18
C ARG A 233 1.94 -6.59 -18.65
N LEU A 234 2.96 -7.28 -19.14
CA LEU A 234 2.97 -7.86 -20.48
C LEU A 234 1.88 -8.94 -20.65
N TYR A 235 1.68 -9.79 -19.63
CA TYR A 235 0.56 -10.74 -19.58
C TYR A 235 -0.79 -10.01 -19.69
N GLU A 236 -0.99 -8.93 -18.93
CA GLU A 236 -2.23 -8.14 -18.96
C GLU A 236 -2.46 -7.47 -20.33
N ALA A 237 -1.41 -6.98 -20.98
CA ALA A 237 -1.49 -6.44 -22.33
C ALA A 237 -1.94 -7.52 -23.34
N PHE A 238 -1.28 -8.69 -23.36
CA PHE A 238 -1.67 -9.79 -24.26
C PHE A 238 -3.10 -10.27 -24.02
N LYS A 239 -3.51 -10.36 -22.76
CA LYS A 239 -4.88 -10.72 -22.40
C LYS A 239 -5.89 -9.71 -22.92
N SER A 240 -5.60 -8.41 -22.80
CA SER A 240 -6.47 -7.32 -23.25
C SER A 240 -6.59 -7.28 -24.78
N MET A 241 -5.57 -7.71 -25.50
CA MET A 241 -5.59 -7.88 -26.96
C MET A 241 -6.29 -9.17 -27.45
N GLY A 242 -6.77 -10.04 -26.55
CA GLY A 242 -7.31 -11.35 -26.92
C GLY A 242 -6.26 -12.38 -27.33
N LEU A 243 -4.97 -12.12 -27.10
CA LEU A 243 -3.84 -13.01 -27.45
C LEU A 243 -3.61 -14.06 -26.35
N ALA A 244 -4.62 -14.91 -26.13
CA ALA A 244 -4.67 -15.86 -25.02
C ALA A 244 -3.45 -16.79 -24.94
N VAL A 245 -2.98 -17.31 -26.08
CA VAL A 245 -1.80 -18.19 -26.14
C VAL A 245 -0.54 -17.48 -25.65
N LYS A 246 -0.31 -16.23 -26.08
CA LYS A 246 0.85 -15.44 -25.66
C LYS A 246 0.77 -15.07 -24.17
N ALA A 247 -0.41 -14.67 -23.71
CA ALA A 247 -0.66 -14.39 -22.30
C ALA A 247 -0.34 -15.63 -21.45
N GLU A 248 -0.83 -16.80 -21.84
CA GLU A 248 -0.58 -18.04 -21.11
C GLU A 248 0.91 -18.40 -21.05
N THR A 249 1.63 -18.26 -22.17
CA THR A 249 3.07 -18.51 -22.22
C THR A 249 3.84 -17.59 -21.26
N VAL A 250 3.56 -16.29 -21.27
CA VAL A 250 4.19 -15.33 -20.35
C VAL A 250 3.91 -15.70 -18.89
N MET A 251 2.67 -16.05 -18.57
CA MET A 251 2.30 -16.40 -17.21
C MET A 251 2.93 -17.71 -16.73
N LYS A 252 3.01 -18.74 -17.60
CA LYS A 252 3.71 -19.99 -17.28
C LYS A 252 5.18 -19.75 -16.97
N HIS A 253 5.85 -18.92 -17.78
CA HIS A 253 7.24 -18.54 -17.53
C HIS A 253 7.38 -17.77 -16.21
N LEU A 254 6.47 -16.83 -15.94
CA LEU A 254 6.43 -16.07 -14.68
C LEU A 254 6.27 -16.98 -13.46
N ILE A 255 5.33 -17.94 -13.49
CA ILE A 255 5.13 -18.93 -12.42
C ILE A 255 6.41 -19.73 -12.19
N SER A 256 7.00 -20.31 -13.25
CA SER A 256 8.23 -21.10 -13.13
C SER A 256 9.40 -20.31 -12.54
N ASN A 257 9.53 -19.03 -12.91
CA ASN A 257 10.54 -18.15 -12.34
C ASN A 257 10.28 -17.85 -10.86
N MET A 258 9.02 -17.62 -10.47
CA MET A 258 8.65 -17.35 -9.08
C MET A 258 8.82 -18.57 -8.18
N GLU A 259 8.59 -19.79 -8.69
CA GLU A 259 8.86 -21.03 -7.97
C GLU A 259 10.34 -21.17 -7.60
N LYS A 260 11.24 -20.73 -8.49
CA LYS A 260 12.70 -20.71 -8.26
C LYS A 260 13.16 -19.53 -7.40
N THR A 261 12.43 -18.43 -7.39
CA THR A 261 12.82 -17.18 -6.72
C THR A 261 12.65 -17.27 -5.19
N PRO A 262 13.68 -17.00 -4.36
CA PRO A 262 13.52 -16.90 -2.91
C PRO A 262 12.50 -15.83 -2.52
N LEU A 263 11.49 -16.20 -1.71
CA LEU A 263 10.40 -15.31 -1.28
C LEU A 263 10.73 -14.61 0.05
N ASP A 264 11.95 -14.10 0.17
CA ASP A 264 12.54 -13.47 1.36
C ASP A 264 11.99 -12.08 1.74
N SER A 265 10.99 -11.57 1.01
CA SER A 265 10.46 -10.22 1.20
C SER A 265 8.97 -10.14 0.91
N LEU A 266 8.27 -9.28 1.66
CA LEU A 266 6.82 -9.05 1.51
C LEU A 266 6.42 -8.68 0.08
N SER A 267 7.24 -7.91 -0.63
CA SER A 267 6.97 -7.57 -2.04
C SER A 267 6.94 -8.80 -2.94
N LYS A 268 7.86 -9.76 -2.72
CA LYS A 268 7.91 -11.01 -3.50
C LYS A 268 6.75 -11.93 -3.12
N LEU A 269 6.43 -12.01 -1.83
CA LEU A 269 5.31 -12.80 -1.32
C LEU A 269 3.96 -12.31 -1.83
N ASN A 270 3.70 -10.99 -1.72
CA ASN A 270 2.45 -10.40 -2.19
C ASN A 270 2.30 -10.55 -3.71
N PHE A 271 3.39 -10.43 -4.47
CA PHE A 271 3.37 -10.69 -5.90
C PHE A 271 3.08 -12.16 -6.21
N SER A 272 3.69 -13.08 -5.47
CA SER A 272 3.40 -14.51 -5.57
C SER A 272 1.92 -14.82 -5.30
N SER A 273 1.35 -14.30 -4.21
CA SER A 273 -0.09 -14.41 -3.89
C SER A 273 -0.97 -13.89 -5.02
N CYS A 274 -0.61 -12.78 -5.66
CA CYS A 274 -1.36 -12.24 -6.79
C CYS A 274 -1.35 -13.20 -7.99
N ILE A 275 -0.21 -13.82 -8.30
CA ILE A 275 -0.12 -14.84 -9.37
C ILE A 275 -0.97 -16.06 -9.02
N ILE A 276 -0.90 -16.54 -7.77
CA ILE A 276 -1.69 -17.66 -7.26
C ILE A 276 -3.19 -17.40 -7.45
N GLU A 277 -3.65 -16.22 -7.03
CA GLU A 277 -5.06 -15.81 -7.17
C GLU A 277 -5.46 -15.68 -8.65
N GLU A 278 -4.63 -15.00 -9.46
CA GLU A 278 -4.96 -14.75 -10.87
C GLU A 278 -5.10 -16.04 -11.67
N LYS A 279 -4.22 -17.00 -11.40
CA LYS A 279 -4.17 -18.27 -12.11
C LYS A 279 -4.89 -19.40 -11.40
N LYS A 280 -5.54 -19.11 -10.27
CA LYS A 280 -6.27 -20.08 -9.46
C LYS A 280 -5.44 -21.35 -9.24
N LEU A 281 -4.17 -21.18 -8.88
CA LEU A 281 -3.25 -22.30 -8.72
C LEU A 281 -3.77 -23.27 -7.64
N SER A 282 -3.57 -24.57 -7.88
CA SER A 282 -4.00 -25.62 -6.94
C SER A 282 -3.17 -25.60 -5.67
N ILE A 283 -3.71 -26.17 -4.59
CA ILE A 283 -3.01 -26.30 -3.31
C ILE A 283 -1.71 -27.12 -3.42
N GLU A 284 -1.63 -27.98 -4.42
CA GLU A 284 -0.46 -28.81 -4.71
C GLU A 284 0.67 -28.06 -5.42
N SER A 285 0.40 -26.87 -5.97
CA SER A 285 1.41 -26.04 -6.64
C SER A 285 2.57 -25.71 -5.70
N LEU A 286 3.79 -25.86 -6.22
CA LEU A 286 5.01 -25.49 -5.50
C LEU A 286 4.98 -24.03 -5.06
N LEU A 287 4.52 -23.13 -5.92
CA LEU A 287 4.40 -21.71 -5.61
C LEU A 287 3.44 -21.45 -4.44
N VAL A 288 2.31 -22.16 -4.40
CA VAL A 288 1.32 -22.05 -3.32
C VAL A 288 1.91 -22.48 -1.98
N LYS A 289 2.49 -23.69 -1.92
CA LYS A 289 3.11 -24.23 -0.71
C LYS A 289 4.22 -23.31 -0.20
N LYS A 290 5.10 -22.87 -1.09
CA LYS A 290 6.21 -21.95 -0.77
C LYS A 290 5.70 -20.62 -0.21
N THR A 291 4.64 -20.07 -0.79
CA THR A 291 4.07 -18.76 -0.39
C THR A 291 3.40 -18.85 0.98
N LEU A 292 2.56 -19.88 1.21
CA LEU A 292 1.88 -20.08 2.49
C LEU A 292 2.88 -20.32 3.64
N ASN A 293 3.85 -21.22 3.44
CA ASN A 293 4.86 -21.53 4.46
C ASN A 293 5.65 -20.28 4.86
N GLN A 294 5.99 -19.43 3.88
CA GLN A 294 6.76 -18.24 4.17
C GLN A 294 5.93 -17.16 4.87
N TYR A 295 4.63 -17.02 4.58
CA TYR A 295 3.78 -16.15 5.40
C TYR A 295 3.62 -16.65 6.83
N GLU A 296 3.48 -17.97 7.04
CA GLU A 296 3.46 -18.55 8.39
C GLU A 296 4.78 -18.26 9.13
N ASN A 297 5.92 -18.46 8.46
CA ASN A 297 7.25 -18.22 9.03
C ASN A 297 7.43 -16.77 9.51
N ILE A 298 7.05 -15.79 8.68
CA ILE A 298 7.12 -14.37 9.07
C ILE A 298 5.91 -13.94 9.91
N LYS A 299 4.97 -14.84 10.21
CA LYS A 299 3.73 -14.56 10.92
C LYS A 299 2.84 -13.50 10.24
N ASP A 300 2.82 -13.35 8.91
CA ASP A 300 1.93 -12.37 8.24
C ASP A 300 0.49 -12.89 8.16
N GLU A 301 -0.25 -12.73 9.27
CA GLU A 301 -1.61 -13.24 9.41
C GLU A 301 -2.55 -12.73 8.31
N PHE A 302 -2.49 -11.44 7.99
CA PHE A 302 -3.41 -10.84 7.04
C PHE A 302 -3.24 -11.43 5.64
N ASN A 303 -2.00 -11.42 5.11
CA ASN A 303 -1.75 -11.89 3.73
C ASN A 303 -1.85 -13.42 3.63
N TYR A 304 -1.50 -14.15 4.70
CA TYR A 304 -1.77 -15.57 4.83
C TYR A 304 -3.26 -15.88 4.75
N GLY A 305 -4.07 -15.24 5.59
CA GLY A 305 -5.52 -15.44 5.65
C GLY A 305 -6.24 -15.09 4.35
N MET A 306 -5.86 -13.98 3.71
CA MET A 306 -6.39 -13.59 2.40
C MET A 306 -6.06 -14.64 1.32
N THR A 307 -4.81 -15.13 1.30
CA THR A 307 -4.38 -16.17 0.35
C THR A 307 -5.14 -17.48 0.60
N LEU A 308 -5.32 -17.90 1.85
CA LEU A 308 -6.12 -19.08 2.20
C LEU A 308 -7.59 -18.94 1.80
N CYS A 309 -8.22 -17.78 2.03
CA CYS A 309 -9.61 -17.55 1.62
C CYS A 309 -9.78 -17.69 0.10
N ASN A 310 -8.81 -17.17 -0.66
CA ASN A 310 -8.81 -17.29 -2.12
C ASN A 310 -8.58 -18.74 -2.57
N LEU A 311 -7.70 -19.49 -1.92
CA LEU A 311 -7.53 -20.92 -2.18
C LEU A 311 -8.80 -21.70 -1.85
N GLN A 312 -9.41 -21.48 -0.69
CA GLN A 312 -10.64 -22.16 -0.27
C GLN A 312 -11.81 -21.87 -1.22
N SER A 313 -11.88 -20.66 -1.79
CA SER A 313 -12.92 -20.30 -2.77
C SER A 313 -12.77 -21.05 -4.10
N ASN A 314 -11.55 -21.42 -4.48
CA ASN A 314 -11.26 -22.05 -5.78
C ASN A 314 -11.03 -23.58 -5.68
N HIS A 315 -10.45 -24.03 -4.57
CA HIS A 315 -10.04 -25.40 -4.27
C HIS A 315 -10.42 -25.72 -2.80
N PRO A 316 -11.72 -25.94 -2.49
CA PRO A 316 -12.16 -26.12 -1.13
C PRO A 316 -11.56 -27.38 -0.48
N THR A 317 -10.97 -27.23 0.71
CA THR A 317 -10.50 -28.37 1.52
C THR A 317 -10.90 -28.21 2.99
N ASN A 318 -11.11 -29.33 3.69
CA ASN A 318 -11.39 -29.28 5.13
C ASN A 318 -10.22 -28.68 5.91
N GLN A 319 -8.98 -29.00 5.53
CA GLN A 319 -7.78 -28.46 6.14
C GLN A 319 -7.69 -26.93 6.03
N ASN A 320 -7.94 -26.36 4.85
CA ASN A 320 -7.94 -24.90 4.68
C ASN A 320 -9.11 -24.26 5.42
N LYS A 321 -10.29 -24.88 5.40
CA LYS A 321 -11.45 -24.42 6.17
C LYS A 321 -11.13 -24.30 7.66
N GLU A 322 -10.54 -25.33 8.27
CA GLU A 322 -10.14 -25.31 9.68
C GLU A 322 -9.12 -24.21 9.97
N LYS A 323 -8.08 -24.07 9.13
CA LYS A 323 -7.09 -22.99 9.26
C LYS A 323 -7.75 -21.61 9.24
N ILE A 324 -8.67 -21.36 8.31
CA ILE A 324 -9.36 -20.08 8.17
C ILE A 324 -10.27 -19.79 9.37
N LEU A 325 -11.00 -20.81 9.87
CA LEU A 325 -11.86 -20.62 11.05
C LEU A 325 -11.05 -20.30 12.31
N LYS A 326 -9.87 -20.92 12.50
CA LYS A 326 -8.94 -20.55 13.57
C LYS A 326 -8.44 -19.11 13.43
N LEU A 327 -8.18 -18.63 12.21
CA LEU A 327 -7.82 -17.22 11.97
C LEU A 327 -8.97 -16.28 12.35
N TYR A 328 -10.20 -16.63 12.00
CA TYR A 328 -11.39 -15.82 12.27
C TYR A 328 -11.63 -15.56 13.76
N GLU A 329 -11.31 -16.54 14.61
CA GLU A 329 -11.46 -16.45 16.07
C GLU A 329 -10.49 -15.42 16.69
N LYS A 330 -9.28 -15.27 16.13
CA LYS A 330 -8.22 -14.43 16.69
C LYS A 330 -7.97 -13.10 15.97
N THR A 331 -8.39 -12.97 14.71
CA THR A 331 -7.98 -11.83 13.90
C THR A 331 -8.69 -10.53 14.28
N ASP A 332 -7.91 -9.46 14.43
CA ASP A 332 -8.41 -8.10 14.62
C ASP A 332 -8.59 -7.33 13.29
N TYR A 333 -8.18 -7.92 12.17
CA TYR A 333 -8.37 -7.32 10.85
C TYR A 333 -9.83 -7.41 10.43
N LYS A 334 -10.55 -6.28 10.49
CA LYS A 334 -11.96 -6.19 10.05
C LYS A 334 -12.16 -6.70 8.62
N ILE A 335 -11.24 -6.37 7.71
CA ILE A 335 -11.34 -6.78 6.30
C ILE A 335 -11.20 -8.31 6.14
N LEU A 336 -10.22 -8.92 6.80
CA LEU A 336 -10.04 -10.38 6.75
C LEU A 336 -11.23 -11.08 7.40
N LYS A 337 -11.69 -10.57 8.55
CA LYS A 337 -12.85 -11.09 9.27
C LYS A 337 -14.10 -11.09 8.40
N ASN A 338 -14.44 -9.96 7.80
CA ASN A 338 -15.57 -9.84 6.87
C ASN A 338 -15.43 -10.81 5.68
N ARG A 339 -14.23 -10.97 5.13
CA ARG A 339 -13.97 -11.91 4.02
C ARG A 339 -14.29 -13.35 4.42
N ILE A 340 -13.92 -13.75 5.63
CA ILE A 340 -14.19 -15.09 6.17
C ILE A 340 -15.68 -15.28 6.46
N GLU A 341 -16.34 -14.27 7.04
CA GLU A 341 -17.78 -14.29 7.31
C GLU A 341 -18.59 -14.50 6.03
N ILE A 342 -18.23 -13.78 4.96
CA ILE A 342 -18.85 -13.95 3.64
C ILE A 342 -18.57 -15.35 3.08
N LEU A 343 -17.33 -15.83 3.19
CA LEU A 343 -16.92 -17.14 2.65
C LEU A 343 -17.68 -18.31 3.29
N PHE A 344 -17.98 -18.23 4.58
CA PHE A 344 -18.64 -19.31 5.33
C PHE A 344 -20.06 -18.99 5.80
N ASN A 345 -20.63 -17.86 5.37
CA ASN A 345 -21.95 -17.39 5.79
C ASN A 345 -22.13 -17.35 7.32
N ILE A 346 -21.12 -16.87 8.04
CA ILE A 346 -21.15 -16.75 9.50
C ILE A 346 -21.96 -15.50 9.87
N LYS A 347 -23.09 -15.68 10.57
CA LYS A 347 -23.87 -14.56 11.10
C LYS A 347 -23.13 -13.96 12.30
N ASN A 348 -22.87 -12.64 12.26
CA ASN A 348 -22.18 -11.83 13.27
C ASN A 348 -22.30 -12.39 14.70
N LYS A 349 -21.24 -13.07 15.16
CA LYS A 349 -21.06 -13.29 16.60
C LYS A 349 -20.49 -12.02 17.21
N LYS A 350 -21.01 -11.61 18.38
CA LYS A 350 -20.46 -10.47 19.14
C LYS A 350 -18.94 -10.64 19.27
N LYS A 351 -18.23 -9.54 19.00
CA LYS A 351 -16.76 -9.46 19.07
C LYS A 351 -16.31 -9.84 20.49
N PRO A 352 -15.33 -10.73 20.66
CA PRO A 352 -14.54 -10.72 21.88
C PRO A 352 -13.81 -9.38 21.90
N THR A 353 -14.07 -8.56 22.91
CA THR A 353 -13.35 -7.30 23.14
C THR A 353 -12.52 -7.45 24.39
N SER A 354 -11.22 -7.57 24.21
CA SER A 354 -10.22 -7.37 25.25
C SER A 354 -8.88 -7.01 24.58
N ASN A 355 -8.85 -5.93 23.79
CA ASN A 355 -7.57 -5.31 23.42
C ASN A 355 -7.17 -4.38 24.55
N VAL A 356 -6.25 -4.82 25.38
CA VAL A 356 -5.73 -4.03 26.51
C VAL A 356 -4.69 -3.03 26.00
N TRP A 357 -3.96 -3.37 24.94
CA TRP A 357 -2.85 -2.57 24.45
C TRP A 357 -3.28 -1.38 23.60
N LEU A 358 -4.34 -1.52 22.79
CA LEU A 358 -4.83 -0.40 21.98
C LEU A 358 -5.26 0.83 22.81
N PRO A 359 -6.07 0.69 23.88
CA PRO A 359 -6.36 1.82 24.78
C PRO A 359 -5.10 2.39 25.43
N LYS A 360 -4.16 1.53 25.85
CA LYS A 360 -2.90 1.96 26.48
C LYS A 360 -2.07 2.85 25.55
N ILE A 361 -1.78 2.39 24.32
CA ILE A 361 -1.01 3.21 23.37
C ILE A 361 -1.77 4.47 22.93
N SER A 362 -3.11 4.41 22.86
CA SER A 362 -3.93 5.60 22.60
C SER A 362 -3.68 6.68 23.65
N ASN A 363 -3.74 6.31 24.93
CA ASN A 363 -3.51 7.23 26.04
C ASN A 363 -2.09 7.80 26.00
N HIS A 364 -1.07 6.94 25.86
CA HIS A 364 0.33 7.35 25.74
C HIS A 364 0.56 8.40 24.66
N LEU A 365 0.05 8.17 23.45
CA LEU A 365 0.24 9.11 22.34
C LEU A 365 -0.59 10.38 22.52
N ASN A 366 -1.79 10.27 23.10
CA ASN A 366 -2.63 11.43 23.38
C ASN A 366 -1.98 12.36 24.41
N GLU A 367 -1.35 11.83 25.46
CA GLU A 367 -0.64 12.63 26.47
C GLU A 367 0.49 13.48 25.88
N ILE A 368 1.15 13.01 24.81
CA ILE A 368 2.22 13.78 24.14
C ILE A 368 1.67 14.88 23.23
N ILE A 369 0.54 14.63 22.56
CA ILE A 369 -0.01 15.50 21.51
C ILE A 369 -0.91 16.61 22.08
N VAL A 370 -1.32 16.51 23.35
CA VAL A 370 -2.18 17.51 24.04
C VAL A 370 -1.45 18.83 24.25
#